data_AF-A0A7V9U6P6-F1
#
_entry.id   AF-A0A7V9U6P6-F1
#
_cell.length_a   1.000
_cell.length_b   1.000
_cell.length_c   1.000
_cell.angle_alpha   90.00
_cell.angle_beta   90.00
_cell.angle_gamma   90.00
#
_symmetry.space_group_name_H-M   'P 1'
#
loop_
_entity.id
_entity.type
_entity.pdbx_description
1 polymer ?
#
loop_
_entity_poly.entity_id
_entity_poly.type
_entity_poly.pdbx_seq_one_letter_code
_entity_poly.pdbx_strand_id
1 'polypeptide(L)' 'MTDDTKLTLAEPADVAEALAFALRYDGRKRVHQADDMMASIAAERLVQHLALSGFVVMKKPPAPAHRAG' A
#
# COMPACT_ATOMS: atom_id res chain seq x y z
N MET A 1 15.10 19.78 -5.32
CA MET A 1 15.12 19.68 -3.84
C MET A 1 14.91 18.21 -3.50
N THR A 2 15.98 17.50 -3.16
CA THR A 2 15.88 16.16 -2.57
C THR A 2 15.47 16.37 -1.12
N ASP A 3 14.17 16.34 -0.87
CA ASP A 3 13.67 16.25 0.48
C ASP A 3 14.25 14.96 1.07
N ASP A 4 15.06 15.06 2.12
CA ASP A 4 15.62 13.93 2.90
C ASP A 4 14.49 13.23 3.64
N THR A 5 13.53 12.72 2.87
CA THR A 5 12.40 11.96 3.36
C THR A 5 13.00 10.66 3.87
N LYS A 6 13.05 10.50 5.20
CA LYS A 6 13.50 9.26 5.85
C LYS A 6 12.57 8.12 5.45
N LEU A 7 12.90 7.46 4.35
CA LEU A 7 12.20 6.28 3.87
C LEU A 7 12.51 5.12 4.81
N THR A 8 11.47 4.42 5.25
CA THR A 8 11.61 3.18 6.02
C THR A 8 11.22 2.00 5.15
N LEU A 9 11.76 0.81 5.43
CA LEU A 9 11.25 -0.41 4.82
C LEU A 9 9.75 -0.53 5.14
N ALA A 10 8.96 -0.85 4.12
CA ALA A 10 7.54 -1.10 4.30
C ALA A 10 7.34 -2.52 4.82
N GLU A 11 6.52 -2.67 5.85
CA GLU A 11 6.07 -3.99 6.28
C GLU A 11 5.22 -4.63 5.16
N PRO A 12 5.38 -5.92 4.85
CA PRO A 12 4.60 -6.59 3.81
C PRO A 12 3.09 -6.45 4.00
N ALA A 13 2.62 -6.43 5.26
CA ALA A 13 1.22 -6.25 5.61
C ALA A 13 0.69 -4.87 5.19
N ASP A 14 1.45 -3.79 5.43
CA ASP A 14 1.08 -2.43 5.02
C ASP A 14 0.95 -2.32 3.49
N VAL A 15 1.84 -2.99 2.76
CA VAL A 15 1.81 -3.01 1.29
C VAL A 15 0.59 -3.79 0.80
N ALA A 16 0.28 -4.94 1.42
CA ALA A 16 -0.90 -5.73 1.10
C ALA A 16 -2.19 -4.94 1.35
N GLU A 17 -2.30 -4.22 2.46
CA GLU A 17 -3.47 -3.39 2.75
C GLU A 17 -3.65 -2.28 1.71
N ALA A 18 -2.57 -1.59 1.34
CA ALA A 18 -2.59 -0.54 0.33
C ALA A 18 -3.01 -1.08 -1.06
N LEU A 19 -2.49 -2.25 -1.44
CA LEU A 19 -2.86 -2.91 -2.69
C LEU A 19 -4.31 -3.41 -2.66
N ALA A 20 -4.77 -4.01 -1.56
CA ALA A 20 -6.15 -4.44 -1.39
C ALA A 20 -7.12 -3.25 -1.47
N PHE A 21 -6.73 -2.08 -0.95
CA PHE A 21 -7.48 -0.85 -1.14
C PHE A 21 -7.54 -0.43 -2.61
N ALA A 22 -6.40 -0.36 -3.30
CA ALA A 22 -6.35 0.01 -4.72
C ALA A 22 -7.12 -0.96 -5.63
N LEU A 23 -7.16 -2.25 -5.29
CA LEU A 23 -7.94 -3.25 -6.02
C LEU A 23 -9.45 -3.07 -5.86
N ARG A 24 -9.89 -2.42 -4.78
CA ARG A 24 -11.32 -2.13 -4.52
C ARG A 24 -11.73 -0.75 -5.04
N TYR A 25 -10.80 0.20 -5.05
CA TYR A 25 -11.05 1.62 -5.29
C TYR A 25 -10.11 2.19 -6.35
N ASP A 26 -10.67 2.82 -7.38
CA ASP A 26 -9.93 3.72 -8.27
C ASP A 26 -10.25 5.16 -7.84
N GLY A 27 -9.30 5.79 -7.17
CA GLY A 27 -9.50 7.09 -6.52
C GLY A 27 -10.62 7.06 -5.49
N ARG A 28 -11.71 7.80 -5.74
CA ARG A 28 -12.89 7.86 -4.85
C ARG A 28 -14.02 6.92 -5.28
N LYS A 29 -13.89 6.24 -6.42
CA LYS A 29 -14.94 5.39 -6.97
C LYS A 29 -14.59 3.93 -6.67
N ARG A 30 -15.56 3.16 -6.16
CA ARG A 30 -15.44 1.70 -6.07
C ARG A 30 -15.57 1.17 -7.50
N VAL A 31 -14.47 0.74 -8.12
CA VAL A 31 -14.43 0.40 -9.55
C VAL A 31 -14.50 -1.10 -9.81
N HIS A 32 -14.06 -1.92 -8.84
CA HIS A 32 -14.14 -3.36 -8.97
C HIS A 32 -15.11 -3.94 -7.94
N GLN A 33 -16.05 -4.77 -8.41
CA GLN A 33 -16.72 -5.80 -7.61
C GLN A 33 -15.72 -6.93 -7.31
N ALA A 34 -14.47 -6.60 -6.98
CA ALA A 34 -13.60 -7.55 -6.35
C ALA A 34 -14.19 -7.74 -4.95
N ASP A 35 -14.70 -8.95 -4.68
CA ASP A 35 -15.11 -9.30 -3.32
C ASP A 35 -13.95 -8.96 -2.36
N ASP A 36 -14.25 -8.35 -1.21
CA ASP A 36 -13.24 -7.88 -0.25
C ASP A 36 -12.21 -8.98 0.09
N MET A 37 -12.68 -10.24 0.10
CA MET A 37 -11.84 -11.43 0.27
C MET A 37 -10.89 -11.65 -0.92
N MET A 38 -11.37 -11.55 -2.16
CA MET A 38 -10.56 -11.73 -3.37
C MET A 38 -9.52 -10.62 -3.53
N ALA A 39 -9.86 -9.38 -3.18
CA ALA A 39 -8.93 -8.26 -3.18
C ALA A 39 -7.78 -8.49 -2.17
N SER A 40 -8.09 -8.98 -0.98
CA SER A 40 -7.10 -9.31 0.04
C SER A 40 -6.18 -10.45 -0.41
N ILE A 41 -6.73 -11.54 -0.94
CA ILE A 41 -5.95 -12.67 -1.47
C ILE A 41 -5.04 -12.23 -2.62
N ALA A 42 -5.55 -11.41 -3.54
CA ALA A 42 -4.75 -10.90 -4.66
C ALA A 42 -3.60 -10.01 -4.16
N ALA A 43 -3.85 -9.13 -3.19
CA ALA A 43 -2.83 -8.27 -2.61
C ALA A 43 -1.71 -9.07 -1.93
N GLU A 44 -2.04 -10.08 -1.12
CA GLU A 44 -1.05 -10.96 -0.49
C GLU A 44 -0.16 -11.68 -1.52
N ARG A 45 -0.78 -12.22 -2.58
CA ARG A 45 -0.05 -12.88 -3.68
C ARG A 45 0.90 -11.93 -4.39
N LEU A 46 0.48 -10.69 -4.63
CA LEU A 46 1.32 -9.67 -5.24
C LEU A 46 2.53 -9.34 -4.37
N VAL A 47 2.31 -9.12 -3.06
CA VAL A 47 3.40 -8.84 -2.11
C VAL A 47 4.40 -10.00 -2.04
N GLN A 48 3.91 -11.25 -2.00
CA GLN A 48 4.77 -12.41 -2.03
C GLN A 48 5.60 -12.48 -3.32
N HIS A 49 4.99 -12.19 -4.47
CA HIS A 49 5.71 -12.18 -5.75
C HIS A 49 6.76 -11.07 -5.82
N LEU A 50 6.46 -9.88 -5.26
CA LEU A 50 7.43 -8.78 -5.16
C LEU A 50 8.65 -9.20 -4.35
N ALA A 51 8.45 -9.83 -3.19
CA ALA A 51 9.53 -10.31 -2.34
C ALA A 51 10.38 -11.39 -3.04
N LEU A 52 9.75 -12.37 -3.69
CA LEU A 52 10.45 -13.43 -4.44
C LEU A 52 11.25 -12.88 -5.62
N SER A 53 10.79 -11.77 -6.22
CA SER A 53 11.46 -11.10 -7.33
C SER A 53 12.53 -10.11 -6.87
N GLY A 54 12.76 -9.97 -5.56
CA GLY A 54 13.78 -9.08 -4.99
C GLY A 54 13.38 -7.59 -4.94
N PHE A 55 12.10 -7.26 -5.11
CA PHE A 55 11.64 -5.89 -4.93
C PHE A 55 11.58 -5.51 -3.45
N VAL A 56 12.07 -4.31 -3.14
CA VAL A 56 12.01 -3.71 -1.82
C VAL A 56 11.10 -2.49 -1.87
N VAL A 57 10.03 -2.51 -1.08
CA VAL A 57 9.08 -1.40 -0.99
C VAL A 57 9.47 -0.51 0.19
N MET A 58 9.58 0.79 -0.07
CA MET A 58 9.90 1.79 0.94
C MET A 58 8.68 2.66 1.21
N LYS A 59 8.38 2.93 2.48
CA LYS A 59 7.29 3.79 2.93
C LYS A 59 7.83 5.16 3.34
N LYS A 60 7.13 6.21 2.95
CA LYS A 60 7.37 7.56 3.47
C LYS A 60 6.85 7.65 4.91
N PRO A 61 7.44 8.50 5.77
CA PRO A 61 6.89 8.74 7.09
C PRO A 61 5.47 9.28 6.97
N PRO A 62 4.58 8.98 7.92
CA PRO A 62 3.22 9.50 7.89
C PRO A 62 3.27 11.04 7.88
N ALA A 63 2.36 11.64 7.11
CA ALA A 63 2.24 13.10 7.09
C ALA A 63 1.99 13.62 8.51
N PRO A 64 2.61 14.75 8.91
CA PRO A 64 2.35 15.34 10.21
C PRO A 64 0.85 15.54 10.41
N ALA A 65 0.31 15.05 11.54
CA ALA A 65 -1.09 15.28 11.86
C ALA A 65 -1.35 16.80 11.92
N HIS A 66 -2.30 17.29 11.12
CA HIS A 66 -2.76 18.68 11.25
C HIS A 66 -3.32 18.86 12.67
N ARG A 67 -2.62 19.63 13.51
CA ARG A 67 -3.20 20.14 14.76
C ARG A 67 -4.36 21.05 14.38
N ALA A 68 -5.58 20.56 14.56
CA ALA A 68 -6.74 21.44 14.70
C ALA A 68 -6.61 22.13 16.07
N GLY A 69 -6.41 23.44 16.04
CA GLY A 69 -6.53 24.30 17.23
C GLY A 69 -7.97 24.71 17.46
#